data_AF-X1E8U9-F1
#
_entry.id   AF-X1E8U9-F1
#
_cell.length_a   1.000
_cell.length_b   1.000
_cell.length_c   1.000
_cell.angle_alpha   90.00
_cell.angle_beta   90.00
_cell.angle_gamma   90.00
#
_symmetry.space_group_name_H-M   'P 1'
#
loop_
_entity.id
_entity.type
_entity.pdbx_description
1 polymer ?
#
loop_
_entity_poly.entity_id
_entity_poly.type
_entity_poly.pdbx_seq_one_letter_code
_entity_poly.pdbx_strand_id
1 'polypeptide(L)'
;MANQKVNKKDIAKLLNQWRQQFTVLAPSKASGVAQMAEWDGKDTSFLDWYRNTIIPPKASFLPPMEEMFRFHKDKEGYHIEL
;
A
#
# COMPACT_ATOMS: atom_id res chain seq x y z
N MET A 1 -10.13 -25.73 3.99
CA MET A 1 -8.79 -25.28 3.51
C MET A 1 -7.94 -24.97 4.73
N ALA A 2 -6.78 -25.61 4.88
CA ALA A 2 -5.92 -25.39 6.04
C ALA A 2 -5.42 -23.94 6.05
N ASN A 3 -5.58 -23.25 7.18
CA ASN A 3 -5.12 -21.88 7.35
C ASN A 3 -3.59 -21.89 7.50
N GLN A 4 -2.88 -21.88 6.37
CA GLN A 4 -1.41 -21.89 6.37
C GLN A 4 -0.91 -20.52 6.86
N LYS A 5 -0.43 -20.50 8.10
CA LYS A 5 0.22 -19.32 8.68
C LYS A 5 1.67 -19.28 8.20
N VAL A 6 2.10 -18.14 7.69
CA VAL A 6 3.51 -17.89 7.35
C VAL A 6 4.21 -17.28 8.56
N ASN A 7 5.39 -17.76 8.91
CA ASN A 7 6.20 -17.17 9.97
C ASN A 7 6.74 -15.81 9.50
N LYS A 8 6.74 -14.79 10.36
CA LYS A 8 7.27 -13.45 10.06
C LYS A 8 8.70 -13.49 9.52
N LYS A 9 9.54 -14.41 10.02
CA LYS A 9 10.93 -14.59 9.57
C LYS A 9 11.06 -15.06 8.12
N ASP A 10 10.03 -15.73 7.59
CA ASP A 10 10.03 -16.30 6.25
C ASP A 10 9.42 -15.35 5.20
N ILE A 11 8.88 -14.20 5.61
CA ILE A 11 8.24 -13.24 4.70
C ILE A 11 9.22 -12.76 3.62
N ALA A 12 10.46 -12.43 3.98
CA ALA A 12 11.47 -11.99 3.01
C ALA A 12 11.73 -13.05 1.92
N LYS A 13 11.73 -14.34 2.31
CA LYS A 13 11.89 -15.45 1.37
C LYS A 13 10.68 -15.55 0.44
N LEU A 14 9.46 -15.49 0.99
CA LEU A 14 8.22 -15.55 0.23
C LEU A 14 8.10 -14.40 -0.79
N LEU A 15 8.36 -13.17 -0.36
CA LEU A 15 8.30 -12.01 -1.25
C LEU A 15 9.33 -12.11 -2.38
N ASN A 16 10.53 -12.64 -2.10
CA ASN A 16 11.53 -12.89 -3.13
C ASN A 16 11.09 -13.95 -4.14
N GLN A 17 10.35 -14.98 -3.72
CA GLN A 17 9.76 -15.96 -4.64
C GLN A 17 8.71 -15.32 -5.55
N TRP A 18 7.81 -14.49 -4.99
CA TRP A 18 6.80 -13.79 -5.78
C TRP A 18 7.41 -12.81 -6.77
N ARG A 19 8.50 -12.13 -6.38
CA ARG A 19 9.21 -11.18 -7.24
C ARG A 19 9.73 -11.80 -8.54
N GLN A 20 9.91 -13.13 -8.59
CA GLN A 20 10.32 -13.82 -9.82
C GLN A 20 9.27 -13.76 -10.93
N GLN A 21 7.99 -13.58 -10.57
CA GLN A 21 6.86 -13.64 -11.51
C GLN A 21 6.01 -12.37 -11.49
N PHE A 22 6.08 -11.57 -10.41
CA PHE A 22 5.21 -10.43 -10.19
C PHE A 22 5.98 -9.24 -9.63
N THR A 23 5.50 -8.03 -9.93
CA THR A 23 5.93 -6.84 -9.19
C THR A 23 5.34 -6.90 -7.79
N VAL A 24 6.20 -6.89 -6.78
CA VAL A 24 5.80 -6.92 -5.37
C VAL A 24 5.81 -5.49 -4.84
N LEU A 25 4.63 -4.99 -4.44
CA LEU A 25 4.51 -3.70 -3.78
C LEU A 25 4.49 -3.89 -2.26
N ALA A 26 5.27 -3.08 -1.54
CA ALA A 26 5.32 -3.07 -0.08
C ALA A 26 5.29 -1.63 0.44
N PRO A 27 4.88 -1.42 1.72
CA PRO A 27 4.97 -0.12 2.35
C PRO A 27 6.43 0.35 2.43
N SER A 28 6.67 1.58 2.00
CA SER A 28 7.98 2.22 2.01
C SER A 28 7.87 3.63 2.58
N LYS A 29 8.97 4.11 3.17
CA LYS A 29 9.17 5.49 3.63
C LYS A 29 10.33 6.18 2.91
N ALA A 30 10.84 5.59 1.83
CA ALA A 30 12.01 6.12 1.13
C ALA A 30 11.83 7.57 0.63
N SER A 31 10.59 7.96 0.31
CA SER A 31 10.22 9.32 -0.11
C SER A 31 9.92 10.28 1.06
N GLY A 32 10.12 9.86 2.31
CA GLY A 32 9.74 10.62 3.52
C GLY A 32 8.27 10.48 3.91
N VAL A 33 7.43 9.89 3.05
CA VAL A 33 6.01 9.60 3.31
C VAL A 33 5.75 8.10 3.21
N ALA A 34 4.87 7.57 4.06
CA ALA A 34 4.47 6.16 4.00
C ALA A 34 3.56 5.91 2.78
N GLN A 35 4.11 5.22 1.77
CA GLN A 35 3.42 4.90 0.51
C GLN A 35 3.68 3.46 0.11
N MET A 36 2.81 2.88 -0.73
CA MET A 36 3.14 1.61 -1.38
C MET A 36 4.11 1.88 -2.53
N ALA A 37 5.23 1.15 -2.57
CA ALA A 37 6.23 1.23 -3.64
C ALA A 37 6.73 -0.18 -3.98
N GLU A 38 7.45 -0.33 -5.10
CA GLU A 38 8.12 -1.58 -5.41
C GLU A 38 9.07 -1.97 -4.28
N TRP A 39 8.98 -3.23 -3.86
CA TRP A 39 9.81 -3.75 -2.80
C TRP A 39 11.26 -3.92 -3.27
N ASP A 40 12.20 -3.39 -2.50
CA ASP A 40 13.63 -3.37 -2.83
C ASP A 40 14.30 -4.78 -2.86
N GLY A 41 13.59 -5.79 -2.36
CA GLY A 41 14.06 -7.18 -2.25
C GLY A 41 14.79 -7.49 -0.94
N LYS A 42 14.84 -6.53 0.00
CA LYS A 42 15.62 -6.63 1.24
C LYS A 42 14.87 -6.16 2.47
N ASP A 43 14.31 -4.95 2.45
CA ASP A 43 13.74 -4.31 3.63
C ASP A 43 12.35 -4.88 3.96
N THR A 44 12.24 -5.62 5.07
CA THR A 44 10.95 -6.06 5.63
C THR A 44 10.58 -5.35 6.92
N SER A 45 11.24 -4.24 7.26
CA SER A 45 10.97 -3.46 8.48
C SER A 45 9.53 -2.95 8.53
N PHE A 46 8.87 -2.82 7.38
CA PHE A 46 7.45 -2.46 7.30
C PHE A 46 6.56 -3.39 8.12
N LEU A 47 6.95 -4.65 8.36
CA LEU A 47 6.16 -5.54 9.22
C LEU A 47 6.11 -5.11 10.70
N ASP A 48 6.93 -4.15 11.12
CA ASP A 48 6.96 -3.61 12.49
C ASP A 48 6.27 -2.26 12.61
N TRP A 49 6.38 -1.40 11.60
CA TRP A 49 5.87 -0.03 11.66
C TRP A 49 4.62 0.22 10.80
N TYR A 50 4.27 -0.71 9.91
CA TYR A 50 3.14 -0.52 9.01
C TYR A 50 1.81 -0.73 9.74
N ARG A 51 1.03 0.36 9.85
CA ARG A 51 -0.39 0.30 10.21
C ARG A 51 -1.29 0.76 9.06
N ASN A 52 -0.98 1.89 8.42
CA ASN A 52 -1.68 2.46 7.27
C ASN A 52 -0.70 3.24 6.36
N THR A 53 -0.79 3.11 5.03
CA THR A 53 -0.09 3.99 4.08
C THR A 53 -0.96 5.22 3.80
N ILE A 54 -0.34 6.40 3.62
CA ILE A 54 -1.07 7.59 3.16
C ILE A 54 -1.57 7.37 1.73
N ILE A 55 -0.73 6.75 0.89
CA ILE A 55 -1.08 6.40 -0.50
C ILE A 55 -1.36 4.90 -0.58
N PRO A 56 -2.63 4.48 -0.79
CA PRO A 56 -2.99 3.08 -0.85
C PRO A 56 -2.56 2.43 -2.17
N PRO A 57 -2.41 1.09 -2.21
CA PRO A 57 -2.07 0.37 -3.44
C PRO A 57 -3.17 0.45 -4.48
N LYS A 58 -4.39 0.87 -4.10
CA LYS A 58 -5.54 1.04 -5.00
C LYS A 58 -5.20 1.93 -6.21
N ALA A 59 -4.30 2.89 -6.06
CA ALA A 59 -3.84 3.73 -7.17
C ALA A 59 -3.13 2.94 -8.28
N SER A 60 -2.56 1.77 -7.99
CA SER A 60 -1.88 0.90 -8.96
C SER A 60 -2.77 -0.19 -9.57
N PHE A 61 -3.95 -0.44 -8.99
CA PHE A 61 -4.84 -1.54 -9.39
C PHE A 61 -6.16 -1.06 -9.96
N LEU A 62 -6.65 0.10 -9.54
CA LEU A 62 -7.87 0.67 -10.08
C LEU A 62 -7.52 1.36 -11.40
N PRO A 63 -8.35 1.19 -12.44
CA PRO A 63 -8.23 2.03 -13.62
C PRO A 63 -8.28 3.50 -13.19
N PRO A 64 -7.67 4.42 -13.96
CA PRO A 64 -7.83 5.85 -13.74
C PRO A 64 -9.33 6.14 -13.60
N MET A 65 -9.75 6.49 -12.39
CA MET A 65 -11.12 6.89 -12.15
C MET A 65 -11.21 8.38 -12.38
N GLU A 66 -12.20 8.80 -13.14
CA GLU A 66 -12.52 10.20 -13.31
C GLU A 66 -12.91 10.78 -11.94
N GLU A 67 -12.22 11.85 -11.52
CA GLU A 67 -12.58 12.61 -10.33
C GLU A 67 -13.90 13.34 -10.64
N MET A 68 -15.02 12.86 -10.09
CA MET A 68 -16.34 13.43 -10.40
C MET A 68 -16.61 14.76 -9.69
N PHE A 69 -16.11 14.91 -8.47
CA PHE A 69 -16.22 16.12 -7.65
C PHE A 69 -15.27 16.00 -6.46
N ARG A 70 -14.82 17.14 -5.95
CA ARG A 70 -14.17 17.24 -4.64
C ARG A 70 -15.20 17.68 -3.62
N PHE A 71 -15.01 17.29 -2.36
CA PHE A 71 -15.80 17.88 -1.29
C PHE A 71 -14.95 18.13 -0.06
N HIS A 72 -15.24 19.21 0.64
CA HIS A 72 -14.66 19.54 1.93
C HIS A 72 -15.77 19.63 2.97
N LYS A 73 -15.47 19.15 4.18
CA LYS A 73 -16.37 19.24 5.33
C LYS A 73 -15.96 20.41 6.19
N ASP A 74 -16.89 21.31 6.48
CA ASP A 74 -16.71 22.38 7.44
C ASP A 74 -17.75 22.30 8.58
N LYS A 75 -17.88 23.37 9.37
CA LYS A 75 -18.82 23.43 10.49
C LYS A 75 -20.28 23.55 10.03
N GLU A 76 -20.53 24.01 8.81
CA GLU A 76 -21.86 24.28 8.26
C GLU A 76 -22.37 23.13 7.39
N GLY A 77 -21.48 22.29 6.85
CA GLY A 77 -21.88 21.09 6.13
C GLY A 77 -20.79 20.51 5.24
N TYR A 78 -21.22 19.92 4.12
CA TYR A 78 -20.34 19.46 3.05
C TYR A 78 -20.44 20.43 1.89
N HIS A 79 -19.30 21.01 1.51
CA HIS A 79 -19.17 21.81 0.31
C HIS A 79 -18.61 20.96 -0.82
N ILE A 80 -19.26 21.01 -1.98
CA ILE A 80 -18.88 20.26 -3.18
C ILE A 80 -18.24 21.24 -4.17
N GLU A 81 -17.06 20.90 -4.66
CA GLU A 81 -16.33 21.58 -5.73
C GLU A 81 -16.40 20.70 -6.98
N LEU A 82 -16.90 21.27 -8.07
CA LEU A 82 -16.97 20.64 -9.40
C LEU A 82 -15.71 20.94 -10.20
#